data_AF-A0A521VCN4-F1
#
_entry.id   AF-A0A521VCN4-F1
#
_cell.length_a   1.000
_cell.length_b   1.000
_cell.length_c   1.000
_cell.angle_alpha   90.00
_cell.angle_beta   90.00
_cell.angle_gamma   90.00
#
_symmetry.space_group_name_H-M   'P 1'
#
loop_
_entity.id
_entity.type
_entity.pdbx_description
1 polymer ?
#
loop_
_entity_poly.entity_id
_entity_poly.type
_entity_poly.pdbx_seq_one_letter_code
_entity_poly.pdbx_strand_id
1 'polypeptide(L)'
;MRYVSTRGTTPRRRFSEVLLEGLAPDGGLYVPETLPRVDLPALRGKGYAELACAVLQPFMDDVPELPALIGRAYRAQVFGSDEITPLATLEPGLHLLRLSNGPTLAFKDLAMQLLGELFESALARSGTSLNILGATSGDTGSAAEHAMRGKHGIRVFMLSPHGRMSAFQRAQMYCLQDANIHNLAVKGTFDDCQDLVKAVNADAEFKAHHRIGAVNSINWARVAAQVVYYFKGYFAAT
;
A
#
# COMPACT_ATOMS: atom_id res chain seq x y z
N MET A 1 13.32 -11.86 -9.46
CA MET A 1 13.41 -10.39 -9.59
C MET A 1 14.37 -9.88 -8.54
N ARG A 2 15.18 -8.88 -8.90
CA ARG A 2 16.07 -8.17 -7.96
C ARG A 2 15.71 -6.70 -7.93
N TYR A 3 15.96 -6.07 -6.80
CA TYR A 3 15.72 -4.65 -6.54
C TYR A 3 17.04 -3.96 -6.24
N VAL A 4 17.19 -2.76 -6.79
CA VAL A 4 18.34 -1.89 -6.62
C VAL A 4 17.88 -0.57 -6.01
N SER A 5 18.75 0.07 -5.23
CA SER A 5 18.54 1.46 -4.81
C SER A 5 18.78 2.39 -6.00
N THR A 6 17.95 3.43 -6.15
CA THR A 6 18.16 4.51 -7.11
C THR A 6 19.46 5.30 -6.87
N ARG A 7 20.12 5.13 -5.72
CA ARG A 7 21.44 5.73 -5.42
C ARG A 7 22.61 4.75 -5.65
N GLY A 8 22.31 3.48 -5.94
CA GLY A 8 23.28 2.51 -6.47
C GLY A 8 24.31 1.96 -5.49
N THR A 9 24.23 2.27 -4.20
CA THR A 9 25.27 1.88 -3.23
C THR A 9 24.90 0.69 -2.34
N THR A 10 23.69 0.12 -2.53
CA THR A 10 23.22 -1.03 -1.75
C THR A 10 23.30 -2.34 -2.53
N PRO A 11 23.51 -3.48 -1.85
CA PRO A 11 23.38 -4.80 -2.47
C PRO A 11 22.01 -5.01 -3.13
N ARG A 12 21.97 -5.85 -4.16
CA ARG A 12 20.72 -6.28 -4.79
C ARG A 12 19.88 -7.09 -3.80
N ARG A 13 18.61 -6.72 -3.65
CA ARG A 13 17.65 -7.36 -2.73
C ARG A 13 16.55 -8.10 -3.49
N ARG A 14 15.87 -9.06 -2.87
CA ARG A 14 14.61 -9.62 -3.37
C ARG A 14 13.43 -8.75 -2.93
N PHE A 15 12.24 -9.01 -3.49
CA PHE A 15 11.04 -8.23 -3.16
C PHE A 15 10.69 -8.32 -1.66
N SER A 16 10.72 -9.52 -1.08
CA SER A 16 10.40 -9.71 0.35
C SER A 16 11.31 -8.93 1.30
N GLU A 17 12.58 -8.70 0.92
CA GLU A 17 13.52 -7.89 1.71
C GLU A 17 13.16 -6.39 1.64
N VAL A 18 12.85 -5.88 0.44
CA VAL A 18 12.54 -4.45 0.26
C VAL A 18 11.13 -4.06 0.70
N LEU A 19 10.22 -5.05 0.78
CA LEU A 19 8.82 -4.85 1.18
C LEU A 19 8.72 -4.18 2.55
N LEU A 20 9.50 -4.64 3.53
CA LEU A 20 9.46 -4.15 4.92
C LEU A 20 10.41 -2.97 5.17
N GLU A 21 11.53 -2.89 4.45
CA GLU A 21 12.50 -1.78 4.62
C GLU A 21 11.94 -0.44 4.12
N GLY A 22 11.20 -0.45 3.01
CA GLY A 22 10.62 0.75 2.39
C GLY A 22 11.64 1.67 1.72
N LEU A 23 12.62 2.20 2.47
CA LEU A 23 13.73 3.02 1.99
C LEU A 23 15.02 2.21 2.02
N ALA A 24 15.87 2.36 1.00
CA ALA A 24 17.18 1.73 0.99
C ALA A 24 18.10 2.36 2.05
N PRO A 25 19.07 1.62 2.63
CA PRO A 25 20.02 2.15 3.61
C PRO A 25 20.80 3.40 3.18
N ASP A 26 21.00 3.59 1.87
CA ASP A 26 21.65 4.77 1.30
C ASP A 26 20.72 5.97 1.09
N GLY A 27 19.46 5.86 1.54
CA GLY A 27 18.42 6.86 1.38
C GLY A 27 17.78 6.91 -0.01
N GLY A 28 18.11 5.96 -0.90
CA GLY A 28 17.47 5.82 -2.20
C GLY A 28 16.17 5.01 -2.15
N LEU A 29 15.46 4.97 -3.27
CA LEU A 29 14.25 4.19 -3.43
C LEU A 29 14.58 2.83 -4.06
N TYR A 30 13.88 1.77 -3.64
CA TYR A 30 13.99 0.48 -4.31
C TYR A 30 13.18 0.46 -5.60
N VAL A 31 13.82 0.08 -6.69
CA VAL A 31 13.22 -0.14 -8.01
C VAL A 31 13.65 -1.49 -8.56
N PRO A 32 12.83 -2.16 -9.39
CA PRO A 32 13.21 -3.44 -9.98
C PRO A 32 14.40 -3.23 -10.93
N GLU A 33 15.36 -4.16 -10.92
CA GLU A 33 16.54 -4.12 -11.77
C GLU A 33 16.19 -4.16 -13.26
N THR A 34 15.08 -4.83 -13.60
CA THR A 34 14.52 -4.87 -14.96
C THR A 34 13.00 -4.74 -14.91
N LEU A 35 12.42 -4.18 -15.96
CA LEU A 35 10.96 -4.16 -16.14
C LEU A 35 10.51 -5.46 -16.83
N PRO A 36 9.67 -6.29 -16.17
CA PRO A 36 9.07 -7.47 -16.79
C PRO A 36 8.29 -7.11 -18.04
N ARG A 37 8.35 -7.99 -19.05
CA ARG A 37 7.48 -7.92 -20.23
C ARG A 37 6.27 -8.82 -20.02
N VAL A 38 5.13 -8.42 -20.57
CA VAL A 38 3.88 -9.18 -20.50
C VAL A 38 3.28 -9.35 -21.89
N ASP A 39 2.61 -10.47 -22.10
CA ASP A 39 1.85 -10.76 -23.32
C ASP A 39 0.41 -10.23 -23.17
N LEU A 40 0.11 -9.10 -23.82
CA LEU A 40 -1.18 -8.41 -23.66
C LEU A 40 -2.40 -9.28 -24.03
N PRO A 41 -2.42 -9.99 -25.19
CA PRO A 41 -3.46 -10.96 -25.51
C PRO A 41 -3.78 -11.95 -24.39
N ALA A 42 -2.76 -12.50 -23.72
CA ALA A 42 -2.94 -13.47 -22.65
C ALA A 42 -3.59 -12.90 -21.38
N LEU A 43 -3.56 -11.57 -21.20
CA LEU A 43 -4.16 -10.88 -20.05
C LEU A 43 -5.60 -10.43 -20.27
N ARG A 44 -6.04 -10.34 -21.53
CA ARG A 44 -7.37 -9.86 -21.89
C ARG A 44 -8.45 -10.82 -21.36
N GLY A 45 -9.54 -10.25 -20.81
CA GLY A 45 -10.67 -11.02 -20.29
C GLY A 45 -10.50 -11.57 -18.87
N LYS A 46 -9.31 -11.44 -18.25
CA LYS A 46 -9.08 -11.85 -16.85
C LYS A 46 -9.87 -11.00 -15.85
N GLY A 47 -10.32 -11.63 -14.77
CA GLY A 47 -10.82 -10.91 -13.59
C GLY A 47 -9.72 -10.07 -12.93
N TYR A 48 -10.08 -9.10 -12.08
CA TYR A 48 -9.09 -8.16 -11.51
C TYR A 48 -8.00 -8.89 -10.71
N ALA A 49 -8.36 -9.87 -9.87
CA ALA A 49 -7.41 -10.65 -9.08
C ALA A 49 -6.46 -11.48 -9.97
N GLU A 50 -6.97 -12.12 -11.02
CA GLU A 50 -6.15 -12.89 -11.96
C GLU A 50 -5.21 -11.99 -12.76
N LEU A 51 -5.70 -10.83 -13.20
CA LEU A 51 -4.91 -9.82 -13.87
C LEU A 51 -3.80 -9.28 -12.94
N ALA A 52 -4.15 -8.97 -11.69
CA ALA A 52 -3.19 -8.55 -10.67
C ALA A 52 -2.11 -9.62 -10.46
N CYS A 53 -2.50 -10.90 -10.37
CA CYS A 53 -1.54 -11.99 -10.24
C CYS A 53 -0.56 -12.03 -11.42
N ALA A 54 -1.07 -11.98 -12.66
CA ALA A 54 -0.25 -12.05 -13.85
C ALA A 54 0.70 -10.83 -13.98
N VAL A 55 0.25 -9.64 -13.58
CA VAL A 55 1.05 -8.40 -13.62
C VAL A 55 2.08 -8.36 -12.49
N LEU A 56 1.73 -8.81 -11.28
CA LEU A 56 2.56 -8.65 -10.08
C LEU A 56 3.54 -9.80 -9.83
N GLN A 57 3.21 -11.03 -10.24
CA GLN A 57 4.07 -12.20 -10.02
C GLN A 57 5.51 -12.01 -10.53
N PRO A 58 5.76 -11.40 -11.70
CA PRO A 58 7.13 -11.15 -12.16
C PRO A 58 7.92 -10.16 -11.29
N PHE A 59 7.24 -9.27 -10.56
CA PHE A 59 7.87 -8.34 -9.62
C PHE A 59 8.10 -8.95 -8.24
N MET A 60 7.27 -9.92 -7.85
CA MET A 60 7.18 -10.49 -6.51
C MET A 60 7.41 -12.02 -6.55
N ASP A 61 8.43 -12.45 -7.30
CA ASP A 61 8.70 -13.87 -7.61
C ASP A 61 9.22 -14.70 -6.43
N ASP A 62 9.38 -14.07 -5.28
CA ASP A 62 9.77 -14.68 -4.01
C ASP A 62 8.63 -14.77 -2.99
N VAL A 63 7.40 -14.47 -3.41
CA VAL A 63 6.18 -14.54 -2.58
C VAL A 63 5.27 -15.68 -3.10
N PRO A 64 5.46 -16.93 -2.63
CA PRO A 64 4.70 -18.08 -3.15
C PRO A 64 3.20 -18.00 -2.89
N GLU A 65 2.77 -17.33 -1.82
CA GLU A 65 1.36 -17.14 -1.47
C GLU A 65 0.69 -15.95 -2.17
N LEU A 66 1.39 -15.26 -3.09
CA LEU A 66 0.89 -14.04 -3.73
C LEU A 66 -0.51 -14.16 -4.33
N PRO A 67 -0.87 -15.24 -5.07
CA PRO A 67 -2.23 -15.38 -5.60
C PRO A 67 -3.31 -15.37 -4.51
N ALA A 68 -3.04 -16.01 -3.37
CA ALA A 68 -3.97 -16.05 -2.24
C ALA A 68 -4.06 -14.68 -1.54
N LEU A 69 -2.95 -13.95 -1.42
CA LEU A 69 -2.94 -12.58 -0.87
C LEU A 69 -3.76 -11.63 -1.75
N ILE A 70 -3.56 -11.69 -3.06
CA ILE A 70 -4.29 -10.90 -4.05
C ILE A 70 -5.80 -11.20 -3.99
N GLY A 71 -6.20 -12.47 -3.89
CA GLY A 71 -7.61 -12.85 -3.77
C GLY A 71 -8.27 -12.34 -2.48
N ARG A 72 -7.54 -12.21 -1.38
CA ARG A 72 -8.06 -11.60 -0.14
C ARG A 72 -8.17 -10.08 -0.22
N ALA A 73 -7.19 -9.44 -0.85
CA ALA A 73 -7.17 -8.00 -1.04
C ALA A 73 -8.27 -7.52 -1.99
N TYR A 74 -8.39 -8.12 -3.17
CA TYR A 74 -9.28 -7.66 -4.24
C TYR A 74 -10.52 -8.54 -4.37
N ARG A 75 -11.53 -8.23 -3.57
CA ARG A 75 -12.82 -8.94 -3.56
C ARG A 75 -14.00 -7.98 -3.47
N ALA A 76 -15.15 -8.38 -4.00
CA ALA A 76 -16.36 -7.55 -4.01
C ALA A 76 -16.78 -7.04 -2.63
N GLN A 77 -16.55 -7.81 -1.55
CA GLN A 77 -16.90 -7.37 -0.20
C GLN A 77 -16.07 -6.17 0.28
N VAL A 78 -14.90 -5.93 -0.31
CA VAL A 78 -14.01 -4.80 0.03
C VAL A 78 -14.23 -3.63 -0.91
N PHE A 79 -14.50 -3.88 -2.19
CA PHE A 79 -14.58 -2.86 -3.24
C PHE A 79 -15.98 -2.65 -3.85
N GLY A 80 -17.00 -3.31 -3.31
CA GLY A 80 -18.39 -3.23 -3.75
C GLY A 80 -18.73 -4.03 -5.02
N SER A 81 -17.75 -4.48 -5.81
CA SER A 81 -17.98 -5.31 -6.99
C SER A 81 -16.75 -6.16 -7.37
N ASP A 82 -16.95 -7.23 -8.14
CA ASP A 82 -15.87 -8.07 -8.65
C ASP A 82 -15.02 -7.39 -9.74
N GLU A 83 -15.51 -6.29 -10.30
CA GLU A 83 -14.72 -5.47 -11.24
C GLU A 83 -13.57 -4.74 -10.56
N ILE A 84 -13.70 -4.46 -9.25
CA ILE A 84 -12.79 -3.70 -8.38
C ILE A 84 -12.61 -2.24 -8.84
N THR A 85 -12.19 -2.03 -10.08
CA THR A 85 -12.04 -0.74 -10.77
C THR A 85 -12.87 -0.71 -12.06
N PRO A 86 -14.20 -0.59 -11.98
CA PRO A 86 -15.07 -0.50 -13.16
C PRO A 86 -14.77 0.77 -13.97
N LEU A 87 -14.89 0.66 -15.30
CA LEU A 87 -14.74 1.77 -16.23
C LEU A 87 -16.13 2.32 -16.57
N ALA A 88 -16.34 3.63 -16.40
CA ALA A 88 -17.56 4.31 -16.82
C ALA A 88 -17.26 5.20 -18.03
N THR A 89 -17.94 4.97 -19.15
CA THR A 89 -17.87 5.88 -20.31
C THR A 89 -18.77 7.08 -20.05
N LEU A 90 -18.20 8.29 -20.13
CA LEU A 90 -18.95 9.53 -19.96
C LEU A 90 -19.48 10.03 -21.31
N GLU A 91 -18.64 9.94 -22.34
CA GLU A 91 -18.93 10.23 -23.74
C GLU A 91 -17.93 9.48 -24.64
N PRO A 92 -18.13 9.41 -25.97
CA PRO A 92 -17.20 8.71 -26.85
C PRO A 92 -15.75 9.20 -26.69
N GLY A 93 -14.83 8.30 -26.32
CA GLY A 93 -13.41 8.61 -26.09
C GLY A 93 -13.07 9.18 -24.71
N LEU A 94 -14.06 9.42 -23.84
CA LEU A 94 -13.85 9.87 -22.46
C LEU A 94 -14.40 8.85 -21.47
N HIS A 95 -13.48 8.30 -20.67
CA HIS A 95 -13.79 7.27 -19.68
C HIS A 95 -13.29 7.67 -18.30
N LEU A 96 -14.04 7.29 -17.27
CA LEU A 96 -13.68 7.39 -15.87
C LEU A 96 -13.40 5.99 -15.32
N LEU A 97 -12.15 5.69 -15.01
CA LEU A 97 -11.79 4.49 -14.26
C LEU A 97 -12.03 4.74 -12.77
N ARG A 98 -13.01 4.03 -12.19
CA ARG A 98 -13.45 4.28 -10.80
C ARG A 98 -12.55 3.54 -9.82
N LEU A 99 -11.55 4.24 -9.28
CA LEU A 99 -10.56 3.69 -8.34
C LEU A 99 -10.96 3.83 -6.86
N SER A 100 -12.02 4.58 -6.58
CA SER A 100 -12.42 5.02 -5.23
C SER A 100 -13.60 4.24 -4.66
N ASN A 101 -13.65 2.92 -4.89
CA ASN A 101 -14.75 2.05 -4.44
C ASN A 101 -14.37 1.21 -3.21
N GLY A 102 -13.14 1.34 -2.73
CA GLY A 102 -12.63 0.63 -1.57
C GLY A 102 -13.19 1.16 -0.25
N PRO A 103 -12.73 0.61 0.90
CA PRO A 103 -13.28 0.90 2.21
C PRO A 103 -13.16 2.37 2.62
N THR A 104 -12.25 3.14 2.01
CA THR A 104 -12.03 4.54 2.37
C THR A 104 -12.44 5.52 1.29
N LEU A 105 -13.00 5.01 0.18
CA LEU A 105 -13.45 5.80 -0.97
C LEU A 105 -12.33 6.61 -1.64
N ALA A 106 -11.11 6.07 -1.63
CA ALA A 106 -9.97 6.68 -2.30
C ALA A 106 -9.11 5.62 -3.01
N PHE A 107 -8.49 5.98 -4.13
CA PHE A 107 -7.64 5.09 -4.93
C PHE A 107 -6.49 4.42 -4.15
N LYS A 108 -6.10 5.02 -3.01
CA LYS A 108 -5.05 4.46 -2.12
C LYS A 108 -5.44 3.08 -1.60
N ASP A 109 -6.73 2.78 -1.50
CA ASP A 109 -7.23 1.48 -1.07
C ASP A 109 -6.69 0.32 -1.91
N LEU A 110 -6.56 0.49 -3.24
CA LEU A 110 -6.06 -0.58 -4.11
C LEU A 110 -4.65 -1.03 -3.69
N ALA A 111 -3.76 -0.08 -3.45
CA ALA A 111 -2.41 -0.39 -2.99
C ALA A 111 -2.39 -0.85 -1.53
N MET A 112 -3.12 -0.18 -0.64
CA MET A 112 -3.04 -0.43 0.79
C MET A 112 -3.62 -1.80 1.16
N GLN A 113 -4.76 -2.20 0.59
CA GLN A 113 -5.37 -3.50 0.90
C GLN A 113 -4.42 -4.65 0.56
N LEU A 114 -3.76 -4.61 -0.59
CA LEU A 114 -2.75 -5.62 -0.93
C LEU A 114 -1.50 -5.52 -0.03
N LEU A 115 -1.07 -4.31 0.32
CA LEU A 115 0.07 -4.11 1.21
C LEU A 115 -0.17 -4.70 2.60
N GLY A 116 -1.38 -4.57 3.14
CA GLY A 116 -1.75 -5.16 4.43
C GLY A 116 -1.64 -6.69 4.43
N GLU A 117 -2.12 -7.33 3.36
CA GLU A 117 -1.95 -8.78 3.17
C GLU A 117 -0.48 -9.19 3.06
N LEU A 118 0.30 -8.46 2.26
CA LEU A 118 1.73 -8.72 2.05
C LEU A 118 2.55 -8.57 3.35
N PHE A 119 2.27 -7.53 4.13
CA PHE A 119 2.96 -7.26 5.40
C PHE A 119 2.65 -8.35 6.43
N GLU A 120 1.37 -8.69 6.63
CA GLU A 120 0.98 -9.73 7.58
C GLU A 120 1.62 -11.07 7.23
N SER A 121 1.59 -11.46 5.96
CA SER A 121 2.27 -12.66 5.45
C SER A 121 3.78 -12.63 5.71
N ALA A 122 4.46 -11.53 5.39
CA ALA A 122 5.91 -11.41 5.59
C ALA A 122 6.32 -11.41 7.07
N LEU A 123 5.55 -10.75 7.93
CA LEU A 123 5.79 -10.71 9.38
C LEU A 123 5.52 -12.07 10.03
N ALA A 124 4.47 -12.78 9.60
CA ALA A 124 4.19 -14.14 10.05
C ALA A 124 5.33 -15.10 9.71
N ARG A 125 5.87 -15.05 8.47
CA ARG A 125 7.01 -15.89 8.06
C ARG A 125 8.28 -15.61 8.85
N SER A 126 8.53 -14.35 9.21
CA SER A 126 9.72 -13.95 9.96
C SER A 126 9.56 -14.09 11.48
N GLY A 127 8.35 -14.33 11.99
CA GLY A 127 8.06 -14.33 13.42
C GLY A 127 8.29 -12.96 14.08
N THR A 128 8.20 -11.88 13.31
CA THR A 128 8.46 -10.52 13.78
C THR A 128 7.19 -9.67 13.81
N SER A 129 7.35 -8.40 14.22
CA SER A 129 6.26 -7.44 14.30
C SER A 129 6.71 -6.07 13.79
N LEU A 130 5.78 -5.28 13.28
CA LEU A 130 6.01 -3.95 12.75
C LEU A 130 5.11 -2.93 13.46
N ASN A 131 5.72 -1.84 13.93
CA ASN A 131 4.98 -0.67 14.39
C ASN A 131 5.06 0.39 13.30
N ILE A 132 3.99 0.58 12.54
CA ILE A 132 3.89 1.57 11.48
C ILE A 132 3.69 2.94 12.12
N LEU A 133 4.58 3.88 11.83
CA LEU A 133 4.42 5.29 12.20
C LEU A 133 4.17 6.11 10.93
N GLY A 134 3.08 6.87 10.92
CA GLY A 134 2.68 7.67 9.77
C GLY A 134 2.12 9.03 10.17
N ALA A 135 2.10 9.96 9.21
CA ALA A 135 1.41 11.23 9.32
C ALA A 135 0.39 11.35 8.18
N THR A 136 -0.78 11.93 8.46
CA THR A 136 -1.80 12.15 7.43
C THR A 136 -2.55 13.47 7.59
N SER A 137 -3.08 13.96 6.47
CA SER A 137 -4.13 14.98 6.40
C SER A 137 -5.54 14.37 6.23
N GLY A 138 -5.66 13.04 6.15
CA GLY A 138 -6.94 12.32 6.05
C GLY A 138 -6.84 11.02 5.24
N ASP A 139 -6.86 11.13 3.91
CA ASP A 139 -7.04 9.97 3.00
C ASP A 139 -6.01 8.85 3.20
N THR A 140 -4.72 9.21 3.29
CA THR A 140 -3.65 8.20 3.37
C THR A 140 -3.72 7.42 4.68
N GLY A 141 -4.02 8.11 5.80
CA GLY A 141 -4.16 7.46 7.09
C GLY A 141 -5.37 6.56 7.12
N SER A 142 -6.51 7.01 6.59
CA SER A 142 -7.72 6.19 6.46
C SER A 142 -7.42 4.89 5.72
N ALA A 143 -6.83 4.96 4.53
CA ALA A 143 -6.53 3.78 3.70
C ALA A 143 -5.52 2.84 4.37
N ALA A 144 -4.51 3.39 5.05
CA ALA A 144 -3.52 2.59 5.79
C ALA A 144 -4.16 1.88 6.99
N GLU A 145 -4.95 2.58 7.80
CA GLU A 145 -5.61 2.01 8.98
C GLU A 145 -6.60 0.91 8.57
N HIS A 146 -7.42 1.14 7.54
CA HIS A 146 -8.38 0.13 7.06
C HIS A 146 -7.71 -1.09 6.44
N ALA A 147 -6.51 -0.97 5.90
CA ALA A 147 -5.74 -2.10 5.39
C ALA A 147 -5.03 -2.90 6.50
N MET A 148 -4.68 -2.24 7.60
CA MET A 148 -3.87 -2.81 8.67
C MET A 148 -4.68 -3.19 9.92
N ARG A 149 -5.94 -2.74 10.05
CA ARG A 149 -6.79 -3.08 11.18
C ARG A 149 -6.98 -4.59 11.30
N GLY A 150 -6.82 -5.11 12.52
CA GLY A 150 -6.93 -6.55 12.81
C GLY A 150 -5.78 -7.41 12.27
N LYS A 151 -4.78 -6.85 11.58
CA LYS A 151 -3.64 -7.61 11.05
C LYS A 151 -2.68 -8.04 12.16
N HIS A 152 -2.30 -9.31 12.15
CA HIS A 152 -1.38 -9.87 13.14
C HIS A 152 0.04 -9.35 12.93
N GLY A 153 0.72 -9.07 14.05
CA GLY A 153 2.09 -8.55 14.04
C GLY A 153 2.22 -7.10 13.58
N ILE A 154 1.12 -6.39 13.31
CA ILE A 154 1.13 -4.99 12.84
C ILE A 154 0.40 -4.10 13.83
N ARG A 155 1.01 -2.96 14.18
CA ARG A 155 0.34 -1.83 14.83
C ARG A 155 0.50 -0.57 13.99
N VAL A 156 -0.49 0.31 14.01
CA VAL A 156 -0.45 1.60 13.29
C VAL A 156 -0.57 2.73 14.29
N PHE A 157 0.40 3.64 14.25
CA PHE A 157 0.40 4.90 14.98
C PHE A 157 0.30 6.02 13.95
N MET A 158 -0.89 6.61 13.82
CA MET A 158 -1.18 7.61 12.79
C MET A 158 -1.34 8.99 13.40
N LEU A 159 -0.41 9.87 13.05
CA LEU A 159 -0.43 11.26 13.46
C LEU A 159 -1.31 12.05 12.51
N SER A 160 -2.27 12.79 13.06
CA SER A 160 -3.14 13.67 12.29
C SER A 160 -3.31 15.02 12.99
N PRO A 161 -3.39 16.13 12.24
CA PRO A 161 -3.51 17.46 12.84
C PRO A 161 -4.90 17.65 13.45
N HIS A 162 -4.94 17.91 14.75
CA HIS A 162 -6.16 18.08 15.52
C HIS A 162 -7.04 19.20 14.94
N GLY A 163 -8.28 18.84 14.56
CA GLY A 163 -9.26 19.78 14.04
C GLY A 163 -9.03 20.26 12.60
N ARG A 164 -8.05 19.70 11.86
CA ARG A 164 -7.71 20.15 10.49
C ARG A 164 -8.06 19.15 9.38
N MET A 165 -8.64 18.00 9.71
CA MET A 165 -9.15 17.03 8.74
C MET A 165 -10.64 17.25 8.45
N SER A 166 -11.12 16.86 7.27
CA SER A 166 -12.57 16.84 6.99
C SER A 166 -13.30 15.94 8.00
N ALA A 167 -14.58 16.21 8.22
CA ALA A 167 -15.38 15.39 9.13
C ALA A 167 -15.44 13.92 8.69
N PHE A 168 -15.52 13.67 7.38
CA PHE A 168 -15.58 12.33 6.80
C PHE A 168 -14.30 11.53 7.06
N GLN A 169 -13.14 12.07 6.68
CA GLN A 169 -11.85 11.38 6.87
C GLN A 169 -11.54 11.17 8.37
N ARG A 170 -11.84 12.17 9.20
CA ARG A 170 -11.67 12.04 10.64
C ARG A 170 -12.55 10.94 11.22
N ALA A 171 -13.81 10.85 10.78
CA ALA A 171 -14.71 9.79 11.22
C ALA A 171 -14.22 8.41 10.79
N GLN A 172 -13.77 8.25 9.53
CA GLN A 172 -13.20 6.99 9.04
C GLN A 172 -12.06 6.50 9.92
N MET A 173 -11.14 7.38 10.31
CA MET A 173 -10.00 7.00 11.16
C MET A 173 -10.41 6.80 12.63
N TYR A 174 -11.04 7.81 13.24
CA TYR A 174 -11.20 7.87 14.69
C TYR A 174 -12.32 6.96 15.23
N CYS A 175 -13.18 6.43 14.37
CA CYS A 175 -14.20 5.46 14.80
C CYS A 175 -13.66 4.03 14.95
N LEU A 176 -12.46 3.73 14.41
CA LEU A 176 -11.87 2.40 14.49
C LEU A 176 -11.59 2.03 15.95
N GLN A 177 -12.08 0.85 16.37
CA GLN A 177 -11.92 0.32 17.73
C GLN A 177 -10.88 -0.81 17.80
N ASP A 178 -10.29 -1.19 16.66
CA ASP A 178 -9.30 -2.24 16.57
C ASP A 178 -8.09 -1.92 17.44
N ALA A 179 -7.72 -2.84 18.34
CA ALA A 179 -6.69 -2.62 19.35
C ALA A 179 -5.29 -2.32 18.78
N ASN A 180 -5.05 -2.63 17.50
CA ASN A 180 -3.79 -2.37 16.83
C ASN A 180 -3.74 -1.02 16.08
N ILE A 181 -4.81 -0.23 16.12
CA ILE A 181 -4.89 1.09 15.49
C ILE A 181 -4.85 2.18 16.57
N HIS A 182 -3.90 3.10 16.44
CA HIS A 182 -3.65 4.18 17.37
C HIS A 182 -3.70 5.52 16.63
N ASN A 183 -4.80 6.23 16.80
CA ASN A 183 -5.02 7.56 16.24
C ASN A 183 -4.48 8.64 17.19
N LEU A 184 -3.46 9.39 16.75
CA LEU A 184 -2.79 10.43 17.53
C LEU A 184 -3.12 11.82 16.96
N ALA A 185 -4.02 12.54 17.63
CA ALA A 185 -4.39 13.89 17.24
C ALA A 185 -3.37 14.93 17.75
N VAL A 186 -2.49 15.39 16.86
CA VAL A 186 -1.41 16.34 17.18
C VAL A 186 -1.96 17.76 17.20
N LYS A 187 -1.72 18.50 18.28
CA LYS A 187 -2.06 19.94 18.37
C LYS A 187 -1.07 20.75 17.53
N GLY A 188 -1.31 20.81 16.23
CA GLY A 188 -0.45 21.47 15.25
C GLY A 188 -1.00 21.43 13.83
N THR A 189 -0.11 21.59 12.87
CA THR A 189 -0.32 21.47 11.42
C THR A 189 0.01 20.06 10.94
N PHE A 190 -0.29 19.78 9.66
CA PHE A 190 0.16 18.54 9.04
C PHE A 190 1.69 18.46 8.97
N ASP A 191 2.37 19.59 8.73
CA ASP A 191 3.82 19.66 8.67
C ASP A 191 4.46 19.27 10.02
N ASP A 192 3.86 19.70 11.14
CA ASP A 192 4.30 19.28 12.48
C ASP A 192 4.19 17.75 12.66
N CYS A 193 3.10 17.14 12.17
CA CYS A 193 2.99 15.67 12.16
C CYS A 193 4.10 15.03 11.31
N GLN A 194 4.42 15.59 10.15
CA GLN A 194 5.48 15.06 9.29
C GLN A 194 6.85 15.20 9.95
N ASP A 195 7.11 16.31 10.64
CA ASP A 195 8.38 16.55 11.31
C ASP A 195 8.58 15.63 12.52
N LEU A 196 7.51 15.31 13.27
CA LEU A 196 7.54 14.27 14.30
C LEU A 196 7.90 12.89 13.71
N VAL A 197 7.28 12.52 12.58
CA VAL A 197 7.59 11.26 11.89
C VAL A 197 9.05 11.26 11.39
N LYS A 198 9.55 12.37 10.85
CA LYS A 198 10.95 12.51 10.43
C LYS A 198 11.92 12.40 11.60
N ALA A 199 11.61 13.03 12.73
CA ALA A 199 12.43 12.98 13.94
C ALA A 199 12.56 11.54 14.46
N VAL A 200 11.44 10.81 14.57
CA VAL A 200 11.48 9.38 14.93
C VAL A 200 12.24 8.56 13.88
N ASN A 201 12.08 8.88 12.59
CA ASN A 201 12.79 8.15 11.54
C ASN A 201 14.30 8.39 11.51
N ALA A 202 14.76 9.52 12.02
CA ALA A 202 16.18 9.87 12.17
C ALA A 202 16.83 9.18 13.38
N ASP A 203 16.05 8.77 14.38
CA ASP A 203 16.52 8.03 15.55
C ASP A 203 16.63 6.53 15.27
N ALA A 204 17.83 6.08 14.88
CA ALA A 204 18.09 4.68 14.53
C ALA A 204 17.89 3.72 15.71
N GLU A 205 18.23 4.14 16.94
CA GLU A 205 18.11 3.32 18.14
C GLU A 205 16.63 3.11 18.49
N PHE A 206 15.85 4.20 18.52
CA PHE A 206 14.41 4.13 18.77
C PHE A 206 13.70 3.26 17.73
N LYS A 207 14.03 3.44 16.43
CA LYS A 207 13.46 2.60 15.36
C LYS A 207 13.77 1.12 15.55
N ALA A 208 15.03 0.79 15.86
CA ALA A 208 15.45 -0.59 16.04
C ALA A 208 14.76 -1.22 17.26
N HIS A 209 14.75 -0.50 18.39
CA HIS A 209 14.14 -0.94 19.64
C HIS A 209 12.63 -1.17 19.50
N HIS A 210 11.93 -0.24 18.87
CA HIS A 210 10.47 -0.31 18.70
C HIS A 210 10.02 -0.91 17.37
N ARG A 211 10.93 -1.39 16.52
CA ARG A 211 10.62 -1.94 15.18
C ARG A 211 9.73 -1.00 14.37
N ILE A 212 10.10 0.28 14.35
CA ILE A 212 9.35 1.31 13.63
C ILE A 212 9.55 1.13 12.13
N GLY A 213 8.45 0.98 11.41
CA GLY A 213 8.40 1.03 9.95
C GLY A 213 7.54 2.18 9.47
N ALA A 214 7.60 2.44 8.16
CA ALA A 214 6.78 3.45 7.51
C ALA A 214 5.94 2.83 6.39
N VAL A 215 4.67 3.24 6.31
CA VAL A 215 3.80 2.99 5.15
C VAL A 215 3.62 4.30 4.41
N ASN A 216 4.65 4.66 3.67
CA ASN A 216 4.75 5.91 2.91
C ASN A 216 4.62 5.66 1.40
N SER A 217 4.52 6.73 0.63
CA SER A 217 4.32 6.68 -0.84
C SER A 217 5.48 6.05 -1.60
N ILE A 218 6.61 5.86 -0.94
CA ILE A 218 7.84 5.33 -1.54
C ILE A 218 7.92 3.80 -1.54
N ASN A 219 7.02 3.10 -0.81
CA ASN A 219 7.05 1.64 -0.77
C ASN A 219 6.75 1.06 -2.17
N TRP A 220 7.67 0.26 -2.70
CA TRP A 220 7.58 -0.28 -4.06
C TRP A 220 6.30 -1.11 -4.30
N ALA A 221 5.85 -1.90 -3.31
CA ALA A 221 4.67 -2.73 -3.47
C ALA A 221 3.40 -1.90 -3.74
N ARG A 222 3.35 -0.66 -3.24
CA ARG A 222 2.26 0.28 -3.54
C ARG A 222 2.28 0.70 -5.00
N VAL A 223 3.45 1.04 -5.54
CA VAL A 223 3.60 1.42 -6.95
C VAL A 223 3.23 0.25 -7.85
N ALA A 224 3.75 -0.95 -7.55
CA ALA A 224 3.46 -2.16 -8.31
C ALA A 224 1.95 -2.46 -8.33
N ALA A 225 1.26 -2.40 -7.18
CA ALA A 225 -0.19 -2.62 -7.10
C ALA A 225 -0.99 -1.65 -7.99
N GLN A 226 -0.54 -0.41 -8.12
CA GLN A 226 -1.19 0.61 -8.94
C GLN A 226 -1.03 0.37 -10.45
N VAL A 227 0.00 -0.36 -10.89
CA VAL A 227 0.18 -0.72 -12.30
C VAL A 227 -1.01 -1.54 -12.81
N VAL A 228 -1.61 -2.38 -11.97
CA VAL A 228 -2.69 -3.30 -12.35
C VAL A 228 -3.90 -2.58 -12.93
N TYR A 229 -4.35 -1.48 -12.32
CA TYR A 229 -5.56 -0.80 -12.80
C TYR A 229 -5.35 -0.08 -14.15
N TYR A 230 -4.11 0.20 -14.55
CA TYR A 230 -3.84 0.69 -15.92
C TYR A 230 -4.12 -0.39 -16.95
N PHE A 231 -3.68 -1.64 -16.70
CA PHE A 231 -4.04 -2.78 -17.55
C PHE A 231 -5.56 -3.00 -17.57
N LYS A 232 -6.21 -2.97 -16.40
CA LYS A 232 -7.66 -3.14 -16.29
C LYS A 232 -8.42 -2.06 -17.08
N GLY A 233 -8.02 -0.80 -16.93
CA GLY A 233 -8.60 0.34 -17.65
C GLY A 233 -8.39 0.23 -19.16
N TYR A 234 -7.17 -0.13 -19.59
CA TYR A 234 -6.86 -0.35 -21.01
C TYR A 234 -7.73 -1.45 -21.64
N PHE A 235 -7.83 -2.62 -21.01
CA PHE A 235 -8.66 -3.71 -21.53
C PHE A 235 -10.17 -3.45 -21.43
N ALA A 236 -10.61 -2.54 -20.56
CA ALA A 236 -12.00 -2.13 -20.50
C ALA A 236 -12.36 -1.05 -21.53
N ALA A 237 -11.39 -0.25 -21.96
CA ALA A 237 -11.57 0.84 -22.92
C ALA A 237 -11.32 0.41 -24.38
N THR A 238 -10.66 -0.73 -24.61
CA THR A 238 -10.29 -1.27 -25.93
C THR A 238 -10.78 -2.69 -26.10
#